data_AF-A0A3B0MDP0-F1
#
_entry.id   AF-A0A3B0MDP0-F1
#
_cell.length_a   1.000
_cell.length_b   1.000
_cell.length_c   1.000
_cell.angle_alpha   90.00
_cell.angle_beta   90.00
_cell.angle_gamma   90.00
#
_symmetry.space_group_name_H-M   'P 1'
#
loop_
_entity.id
_entity.type
_entity.pdbx_description
1 polymer ?
#
loop_
_entity_poly.entity_id
_entity_poly.type
_entity_poly.pdbx_seq_one_letter_code
_entity_poly.pdbx_strand_id
1 'polypeptide(L)'
;MEIEKAYFTLPEILDRWSISEADLIYLAENDKLRLSVRVFGVPVELGDYEESPEGEVFSIPSERGYYEGLLELHARDAYWVFRSGMVITNHFRSENADYCESRRQNAHRNGLMI
;
A
#
# COMPACT_ATOMS: atom_id res chain seq x y z
N MET A 1 -28.90 13.07 -5.05
CA MET A 1 -28.36 12.43 -3.84
C MET A 1 -26.87 12.32 -4.05
N GLU A 2 -26.08 12.99 -3.23
CA GLU A 2 -24.62 12.88 -3.26
C GLU A 2 -24.23 11.71 -2.35
N ILE A 3 -23.44 10.78 -2.88
CA ILE A 3 -22.95 9.62 -2.12
C ILE A 3 -21.59 10.02 -1.55
N GLU A 4 -21.46 9.98 -0.22
CA GLU A 4 -20.16 10.12 0.43
C GLU A 4 -19.29 8.92 0.10
N LYS A 5 -18.20 9.14 -0.64
CA LYS A 5 -17.28 8.09 -1.07
C LYS A 5 -16.09 8.02 -0.13
N ALA A 6 -15.78 6.82 0.34
CA ALA A 6 -14.57 6.56 1.11
C ALA A 6 -13.28 6.61 0.27
N TYR A 7 -13.38 6.50 -1.05
CA TYR A 7 -12.26 6.58 -1.99
C TYR A 7 -12.71 6.94 -3.41
N PHE A 8 -11.77 7.37 -4.23
CA PHE A 8 -11.96 7.62 -5.65
C PHE A 8 -11.09 6.66 -6.48
N THR A 9 -11.65 6.16 -7.57
CA THR A 9 -10.92 5.33 -8.54
C THR A 9 -10.03 6.20 -9.41
N LEU A 10 -9.02 5.60 -10.04
CA LEU A 10 -8.12 6.33 -10.95
C LEU A 10 -8.87 7.05 -12.08
N PRO A 11 -9.83 6.44 -12.79
CA PRO A 11 -10.57 7.14 -13.84
C PRO A 11 -11.31 8.39 -13.33
N GLU A 12 -11.86 8.33 -12.10
CA GLU A 12 -12.53 9.48 -11.50
C GLU A 12 -11.57 10.62 -11.19
N ILE A 13 -10.36 10.30 -10.72
CA ILE A 13 -9.33 11.32 -10.46
C ILE A 13 -8.82 11.95 -11.75
N LEU A 14 -8.58 11.14 -12.78
CA LEU A 14 -8.15 11.62 -14.10
C LEU A 14 -9.17 12.61 -14.69
N ASP A 15 -10.47 12.25 -14.64
CA ASP A 15 -11.55 13.12 -15.11
C ASP A 15 -11.68 14.38 -14.25
N ARG A 16 -11.72 14.24 -12.93
CA ARG A 16 -11.95 15.36 -12.01
C ARG A 16 -10.81 16.38 -12.01
N TRP A 17 -9.56 15.92 -12.17
CA TRP A 17 -8.39 16.80 -12.18
C TRP A 17 -7.98 17.24 -13.58
N SER A 18 -8.60 16.67 -14.62
CA SER A 18 -8.25 16.91 -16.02
C SER A 18 -6.76 16.70 -16.31
N ILE A 19 -6.18 15.63 -15.75
CA ILE A 19 -4.77 15.27 -15.96
C ILE A 19 -4.66 14.00 -16.80
N SER A 20 -3.51 13.83 -17.46
CA SER A 20 -3.22 12.59 -18.19
C SER A 20 -2.87 11.46 -17.24
N GLU A 21 -2.98 10.22 -17.71
CA GLU A 21 -2.47 9.05 -16.98
C GLU A 21 -0.96 9.17 -16.71
N ALA A 22 -0.19 9.73 -17.65
CA ALA A 22 1.24 9.95 -17.48
C ALA A 22 1.56 10.91 -16.32
N ASP A 23 0.77 11.97 -16.15
CA ASP A 23 0.94 12.90 -15.03
C ASP A 23 0.55 12.24 -13.70
N LEU A 24 -0.52 11.45 -13.68
CA LEU A 24 -0.91 10.69 -12.50
C LEU A 24 0.18 9.70 -12.08
N ILE A 25 0.75 8.98 -13.05
CA ILE A 25 1.88 8.06 -12.83
C ILE A 25 3.08 8.83 -12.28
N TYR A 26 3.45 9.96 -12.90
CA TYR A 26 4.54 10.79 -12.40
C TYR A 26 4.32 11.22 -10.94
N LEU A 27 3.11 11.64 -10.58
CA LEU A 27 2.77 12.01 -9.21
C LEU A 27 2.90 10.82 -8.25
N ALA A 28 2.42 9.64 -8.64
CA ALA A 28 2.48 8.43 -7.82
C ALA A 28 3.93 7.94 -7.60
N GLU A 29 4.73 7.88 -8.67
CA GLU A 29 6.12 7.44 -8.63
C GLU A 29 7.02 8.38 -7.81
N ASN A 30 6.65 9.66 -7.70
CA ASN A 30 7.38 10.68 -6.96
C ASN A 30 6.78 10.99 -5.57
N ASP A 31 5.93 10.10 -5.06
CA ASP A 31 5.29 10.20 -3.74
C ASP A 31 4.47 11.49 -3.52
N LYS A 32 3.96 12.06 -4.61
CA LYS A 32 3.07 13.24 -4.61
C LYS A 32 1.59 12.86 -4.61
N LEU A 33 1.28 11.62 -4.98
CA LEU A 33 -0.05 11.03 -4.91
C LEU A 33 0.08 9.63 -4.32
N ARG A 34 -0.64 9.35 -3.23
CA ARG A 34 -0.70 8.00 -2.67
C ARG A 34 -1.75 7.18 -3.40
N LEU A 35 -1.37 5.98 -3.80
CA LEU A 35 -2.27 5.00 -4.38
C LEU A 35 -2.49 3.88 -3.39
N SER A 36 -3.71 3.36 -3.37
CA SER A 36 -4.09 2.28 -2.47
C SER A 36 -4.80 1.18 -3.23
N VAL A 37 -4.70 -0.04 -2.71
CA VAL A 37 -5.43 -1.20 -3.21
C VAL A 37 -6.54 -1.58 -2.26
N ARG A 38 -7.73 -1.87 -2.80
CA ARG A 38 -8.85 -2.38 -2.02
C ARG A 38 -8.60 -3.86 -1.74
N VAL A 39 -8.56 -4.22 -0.45
CA VAL A 39 -8.36 -5.60 0.01
C VAL A 39 -9.48 -6.07 0.91
N PHE A 40 -9.66 -7.38 0.98
CA PHE A 40 -10.70 -8.04 1.77
C PHE A 40 -10.08 -9.22 2.53
N GLY A 41 -10.18 -9.22 3.85
CA GLY A 41 -9.75 -10.33 4.70
C GLY A 41 -8.26 -10.64 4.58
N VAL A 42 -7.40 -9.65 4.38
CA VAL A 42 -5.95 -9.85 4.29
C VAL A 42 -5.37 -9.90 5.71
N PRO A 43 -4.65 -10.95 6.10
CA PRO A 43 -3.94 -10.95 7.38
C PRO A 43 -2.81 -9.92 7.33
N VAL A 44 -2.82 -8.96 8.25
CA VAL A 44 -1.84 -7.88 8.35
C VAL A 44 -1.21 -7.88 9.74
N GLU A 45 0.06 -7.51 9.78
CA GLU A 45 0.78 -7.11 10.99
C GLU A 45 1.24 -5.66 10.85
N LEU A 46 1.02 -4.88 11.91
CA LEU A 46 1.57 -3.54 12.09
C LEU A 46 2.61 -3.56 13.21
N GLY A 47 3.58 -2.67 13.14
CA GLY A 47 4.56 -2.49 14.20
C GLY A 47 5.59 -1.45 13.86
N ASP A 48 6.53 -1.28 14.79
CA ASP A 48 7.58 -0.28 14.70
C ASP A 48 8.96 -0.97 14.62
N TYR A 49 9.95 -0.23 14.15
CA TYR A 49 11.33 -0.68 14.21
C TYR A 49 12.01 -0.09 15.44
N GLU A 50 12.73 -0.92 16.16
CA GLU A 50 13.59 -0.50 17.26
C GLU A 50 15.05 -0.85 16.95
N GLU A 51 15.97 -0.03 17.46
CA GLU A 51 17.41 -0.23 17.31
C GLU A 51 18.00 -0.59 18.68
N SER A 52 18.76 -1.69 18.74
CA SER A 52 19.50 -2.09 19.93
C SER A 52 20.67 -1.14 20.20
N PRO A 53 21.24 -1.12 21.42
CA PRO A 53 22.47 -0.38 21.70
C PRO A 53 23.63 -0.74 20.77
N GLU A 54 23.64 -1.94 20.21
CA GLU A 54 24.63 -2.46 19.27
C GLU A 54 24.34 -2.08 17.80
N GLY A 55 23.23 -1.39 17.51
CA GLY A 55 22.85 -0.92 16.18
C GLY A 55 22.04 -1.91 15.35
N GLU A 56 21.64 -3.04 15.93
CA GLU A 56 20.76 -4.02 15.26
C GLU A 56 19.31 -3.52 15.25
N VAL A 57 18.68 -3.50 14.07
CA VAL A 57 17.27 -3.12 13.90
C VAL A 57 16.38 -4.36 13.97
N PHE A 58 15.35 -4.32 14.80
CA PHE A 58 14.36 -5.38 14.96
C PHE A 58 12.94 -4.83 14.85
N SER A 59 12.00 -5.66 14.38
CA SER A 59 10.59 -5.30 14.33
C SER A 59 9.88 -5.66 15.63
N ILE A 60 9.09 -4.72 16.15
CA ILE A 60 8.23 -4.86 17.32
C ILE A 60 6.77 -4.82 16.86
N PRO A 61 6.10 -5.98 16.72
CA PRO A 61 4.70 -6.03 16.31
C PRO A 61 3.79 -5.42 17.38
N SER A 62 2.94 -4.48 16.97
CA SER A 62 1.94 -3.84 17.82
C SER A 62 0.53 -4.39 17.58
N GLU A 63 0.19 -4.74 16.33
CA GLU A 63 -1.13 -5.25 15.96
C GLU A 63 -1.03 -6.41 14.95
N ARG A 64 -1.93 -7.38 15.09
CA ARG A 64 -2.12 -8.47 14.12
C ARG A 64 -3.61 -8.74 13.94
N GLY A 65 -4.06 -8.86 12.71
CA GLY A 65 -5.46 -9.11 12.43
C GLY A 65 -5.76 -9.29 10.95
N TYR A 66 -7.04 -9.49 10.64
CA TYR A 66 -7.53 -9.44 9.27
C TYR A 66 -7.96 -8.02 8.95
N TYR A 67 -7.47 -7.49 7.84
CA TYR A 67 -7.72 -6.14 7.37
C TYR A 67 -8.66 -6.15 6.15
N GLU A 68 -9.64 -5.25 6.20
CA GLU A 68 -10.58 -4.97 5.12
C GLU A 68 -10.60 -3.46 4.90
N GLY A 69 -10.17 -3.02 3.71
CA GLY A 69 -9.90 -1.60 3.56
C GLY A 69 -9.03 -1.28 2.36
N LEU A 70 -8.34 -0.15 2.46
CA LEU A 70 -7.38 0.32 1.48
C LEU A 70 -5.99 0.19 2.07
N LEU A 71 -5.14 -0.60 1.44
CA LEU A 71 -3.72 -0.65 1.78
C LEU A 71 -2.95 0.28 0.85
N GLU A 72 -2.22 1.22 1.44
CA GLU A 72 -1.42 2.20 0.69
C GLU A 72 -0.15 1.56 0.13
N LEU A 73 0.10 1.79 -1.16
CA LEU A 73 1.30 1.33 -1.84
C LEU A 73 2.47 2.27 -1.56
N HIS A 74 3.66 1.71 -1.49
CA HIS A 74 4.87 2.50 -1.68
C HIS A 74 4.98 2.98 -3.13
N ALA A 75 5.63 4.12 -3.37
CA ALA A 75 5.85 4.66 -4.71
C ALA A 75 6.54 3.66 -5.65
N ARG A 76 7.45 2.83 -5.12
CA ARG A 76 8.10 1.73 -5.86
C ARG A 76 7.10 0.68 -6.36
N ASP A 77 6.09 0.36 -5.57
CA ASP A 77 5.11 -0.66 -5.93
C ASP A 77 4.12 -0.08 -6.94
N ALA A 78 3.72 1.19 -6.78
CA ALA A 78 2.93 1.93 -7.77
C ALA A 78 3.64 1.98 -9.14
N TYR A 79 4.94 2.28 -9.16
CA TYR A 79 5.78 2.23 -10.37
C TYR A 79 5.65 0.89 -11.11
N TRP A 80 5.79 -0.23 -10.38
CA TRP A 80 5.71 -1.56 -10.99
C TRP A 80 4.30 -1.92 -11.46
N VAL A 81 3.27 -1.49 -10.75
CA VAL A 81 1.87 -1.67 -11.19
C VAL A 81 1.64 -1.01 -12.54
N PHE A 82 2.02 0.26 -12.72
CA PHE A 82 1.82 0.94 -14.01
C PHE A 82 2.74 0.40 -15.11
N ARG A 83 3.97 0.02 -14.78
CA ARG A 83 4.95 -0.45 -15.77
C ARG A 83 4.69 -1.88 -16.24
N SER A 84 4.23 -2.75 -15.36
CA SER A 84 4.13 -4.20 -15.59
C SER A 84 2.70 -4.74 -15.48
N GLY A 85 1.74 -3.89 -15.12
CA GLY A 85 0.35 -4.27 -14.87
C GLY A 85 0.16 -5.10 -13.59
N MET A 86 1.23 -5.34 -12.83
CA MET A 86 1.25 -6.24 -11.69
C MET A 86 2.43 -5.94 -10.78
N VAL A 87 2.24 -6.12 -9.47
CA VAL A 87 3.34 -6.24 -8.50
C VAL A 87 3.02 -7.32 -7.47
N ILE A 88 4.07 -7.93 -6.89
CA ILE A 88 3.93 -8.78 -5.71
C ILE A 88 4.56 -8.03 -4.54
N THR A 89 3.75 -7.63 -3.56
CA THR A 89 4.23 -6.92 -2.37
C THR A 89 3.52 -7.41 -1.11
N ASN A 90 4.27 -7.50 -0.03
CA ASN A 90 3.73 -7.69 1.31
C ASN A 90 3.90 -6.44 2.18
N HIS A 91 4.54 -5.38 1.71
CA HIS A 91 4.78 -4.17 2.50
C HIS A 91 3.90 -3.04 2.02
N PHE A 92 3.21 -2.40 2.96
CA PHE A 92 2.31 -1.29 2.71
C PHE A 92 2.71 -0.12 3.60
N ARG A 93 2.33 1.08 3.19
CA ARG A 93 2.50 2.25 4.06
C ARG A 93 1.47 2.20 5.17
N SER A 94 1.89 2.69 6.34
CA SER A 94 1.01 2.99 7.46
C SER A 94 1.36 4.39 7.94
N GLU A 95 0.35 5.17 8.32
CA GLU A 95 0.56 6.43 9.02
C GLU A 95 0.73 6.23 10.54
N ASN A 96 0.39 5.04 11.04
CA ASN A 96 0.29 4.75 12.47
C ASN A 96 1.35 3.74 12.95
N ALA A 97 2.26 3.32 12.08
CA ALA A 97 3.29 2.32 12.36
C ALA A 97 4.44 2.45 11.36
N ASP A 98 5.68 2.12 11.77
CA ASP A 98 6.81 2.13 10.83
C ASP A 98 6.68 1.08 9.72
N TYR A 99 5.97 -0.02 9.99
CA TYR A 99 5.67 -1.03 8.99
C TYR A 99 4.22 -1.52 9.02
N CYS A 100 3.73 -1.88 7.84
CA CYS A 100 2.52 -2.66 7.63
C CYS A 100 2.86 -3.80 6.69
N GLU A 101 2.67 -5.02 7.15
CA GLU A 101 2.98 -6.21 6.37
C GLU A 101 1.79 -7.14 6.23
N SER A 102 1.47 -7.55 5.00
CA SER A 102 0.59 -8.70 4.81
C SER A 102 1.34 -9.99 5.15
N ARG A 103 0.73 -10.82 5.98
CA ARG A 103 1.28 -12.12 6.40
C ARG A 103 0.71 -13.25 5.51
N ARG A 104 1.39 -14.40 5.46
CA ARG A 104 0.99 -15.53 4.60
C ARG A 104 -0.32 -16.19 5.06
N GLN A 105 -1.07 -16.75 4.10
CA GLN A 105 -1.92 -17.93 4.37
C GLN A 105 -1.33 -19.25 3.82
N ASN A 106 -0.50 -19.30 2.75
CA ASN A 106 0.16 -20.54 2.26
C ASN A 106 1.39 -20.31 1.34
N ALA A 107 2.23 -21.34 1.19
CA ALA A 107 3.70 -21.28 1.06
C ALA A 107 4.38 -21.01 -0.31
N HIS A 108 3.73 -20.44 -1.33
CA HIS A 108 4.33 -20.40 -2.68
C HIS A 108 4.62 -19.03 -3.31
N ARG A 109 4.18 -17.92 -2.72
CA ARG A 109 4.61 -16.55 -3.11
C ARG A 109 4.69 -15.65 -1.87
N ASN A 110 5.73 -14.82 -1.78
CA ASN A 110 5.87 -13.80 -0.75
C ASN A 110 5.19 -12.52 -1.23
N GLY A 111 3.95 -12.25 -0.82
CA GLY A 111 3.24 -11.01 -1.10
C GLY A 111 1.87 -11.18 -1.74
N LEU A 112 1.04 -10.15 -1.60
CA LEU A 112 -0.18 -9.99 -2.37
C LEU A 112 0.18 -9.69 -3.82
N MET A 113 -0.45 -10.40 -4.74
CA MET A 113 -0.42 -10.03 -6.15
C MET A 113 -1.48 -8.97 -6.37
N ILE A 114 -1.02 -7.78 -6.76
CA ILE A 114 -1.82 -6.62 -7.13
C ILE A 114 -1.80 -6.53 -8.65
#